data_AF-A0A7S4EK26-F1
#
_entry.id   AF-A0A7S4EK26-F1
#
_cell.length_a   1.000
_cell.length_b   1.000
_cell.length_c   1.000
_cell.angle_alpha   90.00
_cell.angle_beta   90.00
_cell.angle_gamma   90.00
#
_symmetry.space_group_name_H-M   'P 1'
#
loop_
_entity.id
_entity.type
_entity.pdbx_description
1 polymer ?
#
loop_
_entity_poly.entity_id
_entity_poly.type
_entity_poly.pdbx_seq_one_letter_code
_entity_poly.pdbx_strand_id
1 'polypeptide(L)'
;SSKNNNNNNNNNHTALHSGDDNQSANGAGTTAAGTEVASTVVSNMSCRELSVERYRAKILQQMNRGKGTTASTRVTGRSPSSVALARRLDTSDKDSGVTDNNNDNDDDDDATTGSSGNSNNAVEIQRLLDELQQAERRQKLLEKQLQQAGVVLAEDIPYQLAKDKVASISKRMNEIGSSEVVHSDPLVQKQLREEYFRLEKDMQKYLSALMLTDEYAQERRAEEDAWEARHLVANQEALEAIRGHMPVDVRTLTPSQLETERGLSKPMVQRFRRINVLQLLRVDPEVVAKWHPSALEALRVTGLTLTERRALHSYLLPVVCKWNGNQQQNFIGGSGGDSMTKRKLAWYNAVRTNFKEALNSYERHVNASSTPRPLCLHGGKCNLIGNQCPVRVDRSVDYFRAGPGCGFPRGRVYEDPVALIAKDDRPAKSPAQIIAEARGGGAANPETVQGGGIASTATKECQHPAVPAAATKKPRHPLAMVPKTRGSAAPNGLLAAIAARRID
;
A
#
# COMPACT_ATOMS: atom_id res chain seq x y z
N SER A 1 -39.71 -5.42 -74.24
CA SER A 1 -39.51 -6.47 -73.22
C SER A 1 -38.63 -5.90 -72.12
N SER A 2 -39.24 -5.32 -71.07
CA SER A 2 -39.64 -6.00 -69.82
C SER A 2 -38.40 -6.28 -68.95
N LYS A 3 -38.24 -5.81 -67.72
CA LYS A 3 -39.15 -5.33 -66.66
C LYS A 3 -38.25 -4.63 -65.60
N ASN A 4 -38.59 -3.42 -65.13
CA ASN A 4 -39.25 -3.11 -63.84
C ASN A 4 -38.36 -3.35 -62.59
N ASN A 5 -38.38 -2.53 -61.53
CA ASN A 5 -39.02 -1.24 -61.24
C ASN A 5 -38.51 -0.74 -59.87
N ASN A 6 -38.40 0.59 -59.72
CA ASN A 6 -38.96 1.44 -58.65
C ASN A 6 -38.63 1.16 -57.16
N ASN A 7 -38.02 2.14 -56.49
CA ASN A 7 -38.62 3.23 -55.66
C ASN A 7 -38.72 2.82 -54.17
N ASN A 8 -38.72 3.68 -53.17
CA ASN A 8 -38.39 5.09 -52.91
C ASN A 8 -38.74 5.32 -51.41
N ASN A 9 -38.22 6.38 -50.82
CA ASN A 9 -38.71 7.10 -49.63
C ASN A 9 -38.52 6.54 -48.20
N ASN A 10 -37.53 7.14 -47.52
CA ASN A 10 -37.65 8.14 -46.44
C ASN A 10 -38.84 8.19 -45.46
N ASN A 11 -38.42 8.35 -44.19
CA ASN A 11 -38.87 9.25 -43.12
C ASN A 11 -39.82 8.76 -41.99
N ASN A 12 -39.22 8.81 -40.78
CA ASN A 12 -39.72 9.33 -39.49
C ASN A 12 -41.15 9.04 -39.03
N HIS A 13 -41.30 8.45 -37.83
CA HIS A 13 -41.92 9.13 -36.68
C HIS A 13 -41.72 8.39 -35.34
N THR A 14 -41.59 9.22 -34.30
CA THR A 14 -41.68 8.97 -32.84
C THR A 14 -43.06 8.49 -32.36
N ALA A 15 -43.09 7.66 -31.31
CA ALA A 15 -43.80 7.88 -30.02
C ALA A 15 -44.42 6.61 -29.38
N LEU A 16 -44.07 6.42 -28.10
CA LEU A 16 -44.88 5.95 -26.95
C LEU A 16 -45.99 4.90 -27.14
N HIS A 17 -45.83 3.73 -26.52
CA HIS A 17 -46.93 3.04 -25.86
C HIS A 17 -46.49 2.11 -24.72
N SER A 18 -47.25 2.17 -23.63
CA SER A 18 -47.22 1.33 -22.43
C SER A 18 -47.89 -0.03 -22.68
N GLY A 19 -47.62 -1.03 -21.84
CA GLY A 19 -48.48 -2.21 -21.71
C GLY A 19 -47.79 -3.45 -21.16
N ASP A 20 -48.31 -3.93 -20.03
CA ASP A 20 -47.99 -5.15 -19.29
C ASP A 20 -48.10 -6.46 -20.11
N ASP A 21 -47.30 -7.46 -19.73
CA ASP A 21 -47.74 -8.79 -19.24
C ASP A 21 -46.72 -9.92 -19.51
N ASN A 22 -46.21 -10.48 -18.40
CA ASN A 22 -46.22 -11.90 -18.04
C ASN A 22 -45.77 -12.98 -19.07
N GLN A 23 -44.61 -13.62 -18.82
CA GLN A 23 -44.46 -15.06 -18.48
C GLN A 23 -43.09 -15.68 -18.88
N SER A 24 -42.61 -16.53 -17.96
CA SER A 24 -41.84 -17.77 -18.14
C SER A 24 -40.33 -17.75 -18.45
N ALA A 25 -39.61 -18.04 -17.36
CA ALA A 25 -38.76 -19.23 -17.18
C ALA A 25 -37.36 -19.33 -17.82
N ASN A 26 -36.43 -19.74 -16.93
CA ASN A 26 -35.17 -20.47 -17.11
C ASN A 26 -33.87 -19.67 -17.31
N GLY A 27 -33.02 -19.75 -16.28
CA GLY A 27 -31.70 -20.39 -16.44
C GLY A 27 -30.45 -19.53 -16.22
N ALA A 28 -29.60 -20.01 -15.29
CA ALA A 28 -28.18 -19.67 -15.06
C ALA A 28 -27.91 -18.28 -14.44
N GLY A 29 -27.06 -18.12 -13.43
CA GLY A 29 -26.06 -18.98 -12.82
C GLY A 29 -25.06 -18.06 -12.12
N THR A 30 -25.23 -17.90 -10.81
CA THR A 30 -24.50 -16.99 -9.93
C THR A 30 -23.14 -17.59 -9.54
N THR A 31 -22.02 -16.94 -9.87
CA THR A 31 -20.71 -17.15 -9.19
C THR A 31 -19.90 -15.85 -9.17
N ALA A 32 -20.19 -14.97 -8.21
CA ALA A 32 -19.37 -13.78 -7.93
C ALA A 32 -19.48 -13.32 -6.46
N ALA A 33 -19.41 -14.26 -5.51
CA ALA A 33 -19.54 -13.97 -4.07
C ALA A 33 -18.48 -14.68 -3.18
N GLY A 34 -17.37 -15.16 -3.76
CA GLY A 34 -16.38 -15.97 -3.05
C GLY A 34 -15.18 -15.22 -2.46
N THR A 35 -14.92 -13.98 -2.86
CA THR A 35 -13.64 -13.29 -2.55
C THR A 35 -13.69 -12.31 -1.38
N GLU A 36 -14.86 -11.94 -0.88
CA GLU A 36 -14.96 -11.00 0.26
C GLU A 36 -14.87 -11.67 1.63
N VAL A 37 -15.16 -12.98 1.73
CA VAL A 37 -15.15 -13.68 3.04
C VAL A 37 -13.73 -14.04 3.50
N ALA A 38 -12.77 -14.23 2.59
CA ALA A 38 -11.40 -14.59 2.93
C ALA A 38 -10.61 -13.44 3.59
N SER A 39 -10.90 -12.18 3.24
CA SER A 39 -10.21 -11.00 3.78
C SER A 39 -10.54 -10.75 5.26
N THR A 40 -11.76 -11.09 5.68
CA THR A 40 -12.25 -10.91 7.06
C THR A 40 -11.72 -11.99 8.01
N VAL A 41 -11.43 -13.20 7.52
CA VAL A 41 -10.93 -14.31 8.36
C VAL A 41 -9.45 -14.13 8.74
N VAL A 42 -8.61 -13.61 7.83
CA VAL A 42 -7.20 -13.33 8.11
C VAL A 42 -7.04 -12.22 9.17
N SER A 43 -7.95 -11.24 9.20
CA SER A 43 -7.97 -10.19 10.23
C SER A 43 -8.38 -10.72 11.62
N ASN A 44 -9.15 -11.80 11.69
CA ASN A 44 -9.61 -12.39 12.96
C ASN A 44 -8.61 -13.39 13.56
N MET A 45 -7.71 -13.97 12.77
CA MET A 45 -6.65 -14.87 13.28
C MET A 45 -5.55 -14.10 14.03
N SER A 46 -5.17 -12.91 13.55
CA SER A 46 -4.19 -12.03 14.23
C SER A 46 -4.65 -11.58 15.63
N CYS A 47 -5.95 -11.39 15.86
CA CYS A 47 -6.51 -11.07 17.18
C CYS A 47 -6.41 -12.26 18.17
N ARG A 48 -6.40 -13.49 17.65
CA ARG A 48 -6.34 -14.71 18.47
C ARG A 48 -4.92 -14.99 18.93
N GLU A 49 -3.92 -14.78 18.08
CA GLU A 49 -2.49 -14.89 18.42
C GLU A 49 -2.09 -13.88 19.50
N LEU A 50 -2.52 -12.62 19.37
CA LEU A 50 -2.30 -11.60 20.41
C LEU A 50 -2.99 -11.95 21.74
N SER A 51 -4.11 -12.69 21.72
CA SER A 51 -4.75 -13.20 22.94
C SER A 51 -3.94 -14.33 23.59
N VAL A 52 -3.32 -15.19 22.78
CA VAL A 52 -2.49 -16.32 23.23
C VAL A 52 -1.15 -15.82 23.76
N GLU A 53 -0.54 -14.81 23.13
CA GLU A 53 0.67 -14.15 23.62
C GLU A 53 0.44 -13.46 24.97
N ARG A 54 -0.68 -12.74 25.13
CA ARG A 54 -1.07 -12.13 26.42
C ARG A 54 -1.34 -13.19 27.48
N TYR A 55 -1.94 -14.32 27.10
CA TYR A 55 -2.19 -15.42 28.01
C TYR A 55 -0.89 -16.12 28.43
N ARG A 56 0.04 -16.39 27.50
CA ARG A 56 1.40 -16.89 27.77
C ARG A 56 2.19 -15.96 28.68
N ALA A 57 2.17 -14.65 28.41
CA ALA A 57 2.83 -13.65 29.26
C ALA A 57 2.25 -13.63 30.68
N LYS A 58 0.93 -13.80 30.83
CA LYS A 58 0.26 -13.88 32.13
C LYS A 58 0.62 -15.16 32.88
N ILE A 59 0.73 -16.31 32.20
CA ILE A 59 1.19 -17.57 32.79
C ILE A 59 2.66 -17.45 33.24
N LEU A 60 3.55 -16.91 32.40
CA LEU A 60 4.94 -16.66 32.78
C LEU A 60 5.06 -15.71 33.98
N GLN A 61 4.22 -14.67 34.05
CA GLN A 61 4.16 -13.76 35.18
C GLN A 61 3.64 -14.44 36.46
N GLN A 62 2.69 -15.38 36.34
CA GLN A 62 2.20 -16.19 37.47
C GLN A 62 3.27 -17.16 37.97
N MET A 63 3.98 -17.84 37.07
CA MET A 63 5.09 -18.74 37.44
C MET A 63 6.24 -17.99 38.12
N ASN A 64 6.53 -16.75 37.69
CA ASN A 64 7.56 -15.92 38.33
C ASN A 64 7.11 -15.33 39.67
N ARG A 65 5.80 -15.17 39.92
CA ARG A 65 5.28 -14.73 41.22
C ARG A 65 5.30 -15.82 42.30
N GLY A 66 5.35 -17.10 41.90
CA GLY A 66 5.47 -18.24 42.83
C GLY A 66 6.88 -18.48 43.37
N LYS A 67 7.92 -17.86 42.78
CA LYS A 67 9.30 -17.92 43.29
C LYS A 67 9.50 -16.82 44.34
N GLY A 68 8.97 -17.08 45.52
CA GLY A 68 9.11 -16.22 46.69
C GLY A 68 10.57 -15.90 47.01
N THR A 69 10.85 -14.60 47.09
CA THR A 69 11.98 -13.98 47.78
C THR A 69 12.12 -14.52 49.20
N THR A 70 13.15 -15.34 49.44
CA THR A 70 13.67 -15.53 50.80
C THR A 70 14.38 -14.25 51.22
N ALA A 71 13.88 -13.66 52.31
CA ALA A 71 14.37 -12.43 52.89
C ALA A 71 15.84 -12.57 53.32
N SER A 72 16.70 -11.68 52.83
CA SER A 72 18.06 -11.52 53.36
C SER A 72 18.10 -10.32 54.29
N THR A 73 18.23 -10.63 55.57
CA THR A 73 18.38 -9.72 56.71
C THR A 73 19.59 -8.81 56.51
N ARG A 74 19.34 -7.50 56.55
CA ARG A 74 20.33 -6.43 56.38
C ARG A 74 21.14 -6.29 57.68
N VAL A 75 22.33 -6.88 57.73
CA VAL A 75 23.34 -6.61 58.78
C VAL A 75 24.25 -5.48 58.30
N THR A 76 24.41 -4.49 59.16
CA THR A 76 25.31 -3.34 59.04
C THR A 76 26.76 -3.74 59.29
N GLY A 77 27.69 -3.24 58.46
CA GLY A 77 29.06 -2.98 58.90
C GLY A 77 30.21 -3.47 58.00
N ARG A 78 31.06 -2.50 57.64
CA ARG A 78 32.52 -2.59 57.40
C ARG A 78 33.06 -3.28 56.14
N SER A 79 33.64 -2.46 55.26
CA SER A 79 34.86 -2.76 54.47
C SER A 79 36.11 -2.80 55.40
N PRO A 80 37.33 -3.17 54.93
CA PRO A 80 37.76 -3.52 53.57
C PRO A 80 38.70 -4.76 53.47
N SER A 81 39.04 -5.10 52.22
CA SER A 81 40.41 -5.43 51.76
C SER A 81 40.63 -6.79 51.09
N SER A 82 41.09 -6.67 49.84
CA SER A 82 42.20 -7.38 49.18
C SER A 82 42.13 -8.88 48.83
N VAL A 83 42.65 -9.11 47.63
CA VAL A 83 43.56 -10.19 47.18
C VAL A 83 43.02 -10.97 45.97
N ALA A 84 43.80 -10.83 44.90
CA ALA A 84 43.76 -11.54 43.64
C ALA A 84 44.29 -12.98 43.77
N LEU A 85 43.92 -13.84 42.81
CA LEU A 85 44.67 -14.93 42.13
C LEU A 85 43.61 -15.95 41.69
N ALA A 86 43.35 -16.18 40.40
CA ALA A 86 44.17 -16.81 39.36
C ALA A 86 44.50 -18.30 39.61
N ARG A 87 44.35 -19.09 38.52
CA ARG A 87 44.83 -20.47 38.24
C ARG A 87 44.01 -21.61 38.86
N ARG A 88 43.88 -22.80 38.26
CA ARG A 88 44.21 -23.44 36.95
C ARG A 88 43.76 -24.90 37.11
N LEU A 89 43.39 -25.56 36.00
CA LEU A 89 43.61 -27.01 35.72
C LEU A 89 42.91 -27.99 36.70
N ASP A 90 42.62 -29.25 36.40
CA ASP A 90 42.79 -30.10 35.23
C ASP A 90 41.92 -31.34 35.45
N THR A 91 41.61 -32.00 34.34
CA THR A 91 41.60 -33.47 34.13
C THR A 91 40.66 -34.43 34.85
N SER A 92 40.23 -35.38 34.00
CA SER A 92 40.18 -36.85 34.20
C SER A 92 39.05 -37.36 35.10
N ASP A 93 38.10 -38.14 34.62
CA ASP A 93 38.13 -39.47 33.96
C ASP A 93 37.58 -40.51 34.95
N LYS A 94 37.00 -41.56 34.36
CA LYS A 94 36.61 -42.86 34.91
C LYS A 94 35.18 -42.97 35.44
N ASP A 95 34.31 -43.76 34.81
CA ASP A 95 34.39 -45.20 34.44
C ASP A 95 33.89 -46.10 35.58
N SER A 96 33.08 -47.09 35.17
CA SER A 96 32.57 -48.24 35.92
C SER A 96 31.67 -47.95 37.14
N GLY A 97 30.64 -48.72 37.46
CA GLY A 97 30.23 -50.03 36.98
C GLY A 97 29.02 -50.51 37.80
N VAL A 98 28.41 -51.56 37.28
CA VAL A 98 27.34 -52.39 37.84
C VAL A 98 27.64 -52.88 39.26
N THR A 99 26.62 -52.90 40.14
CA THR A 99 26.34 -54.03 41.04
C THR A 99 24.87 -54.03 41.48
N ASP A 100 24.21 -55.17 41.27
CA ASP A 100 23.03 -55.61 42.02
C ASP A 100 23.36 -55.75 43.52
N ASN A 101 22.38 -55.52 44.38
CA ASN A 101 22.04 -56.45 45.48
C ASN A 101 20.81 -55.98 46.27
N ASN A 102 19.89 -56.93 46.46
CA ASN A 102 18.87 -56.91 47.51
C ASN A 102 19.53 -56.93 48.90
N ASN A 103 18.91 -56.26 49.88
CA ASN A 103 18.71 -56.88 51.19
C ASN A 103 17.60 -56.19 51.99
N ASP A 104 16.77 -57.03 52.60
CA ASP A 104 15.76 -56.69 53.61
C ASP A 104 16.41 -56.25 54.92
N ASN A 105 15.82 -55.27 55.62
CA ASN A 105 15.17 -55.46 56.92
C ASN A 105 14.82 -54.14 57.62
N ASP A 106 13.68 -54.24 58.30
CA ASP A 106 13.01 -53.32 59.21
C ASP A 106 13.90 -52.75 60.34
N ASP A 107 13.68 -51.49 60.73
CA ASP A 107 13.19 -51.14 62.09
C ASP A 107 13.01 -49.62 62.26
N ASP A 108 11.78 -49.31 62.67
CA ASP A 108 11.11 -48.17 63.31
C ASP A 108 11.79 -46.84 63.71
N ASP A 109 10.93 -45.81 63.60
CA ASP A 109 10.80 -44.58 64.41
C ASP A 109 11.85 -43.45 64.32
N ASP A 110 11.54 -42.38 63.57
CA ASP A 110 11.42 -41.03 64.18
C ASP A 110 10.66 -40.03 63.28
N ALA A 111 10.08 -39.06 63.97
CA ALA A 111 9.00 -38.17 63.60
C ALA A 111 9.31 -37.15 62.48
N THR A 112 8.27 -36.94 61.67
CA THR A 112 7.73 -35.63 61.26
C THR A 112 8.70 -34.55 60.77
N THR A 113 8.70 -34.30 59.46
CA THR A 113 8.18 -33.07 58.81
C THR A 113 8.78 -32.94 57.39
N GLY A 114 7.98 -33.22 56.35
CA GLY A 114 8.43 -32.95 54.98
C GLY A 114 7.56 -33.52 53.85
N SER A 115 6.71 -34.50 54.12
CA SER A 115 6.01 -35.26 53.07
C SER A 115 4.62 -34.74 52.66
N SER A 116 4.35 -33.43 52.83
CA SER A 116 3.06 -32.83 52.42
C SER A 116 3.12 -32.05 51.10
N GLY A 117 4.31 -31.98 50.46
CA GLY A 117 4.51 -31.32 49.16
C GLY A 117 4.23 -32.21 47.94
N ASN A 118 4.34 -33.53 48.06
CA ASN A 118 4.24 -34.44 46.90
C ASN A 118 2.81 -34.80 46.49
N SER A 119 1.84 -34.90 47.42
CA SER A 119 0.46 -35.23 47.09
C SER A 119 -0.27 -34.08 46.36
N ASN A 120 0.01 -32.84 46.76
CA ASN A 120 -0.54 -31.65 46.10
C ASN A 120 -0.04 -31.50 44.66
N ASN A 121 1.21 -31.89 44.38
CA ASN A 121 1.75 -31.91 43.02
C ASN A 121 1.07 -32.97 42.15
N ALA A 122 0.76 -34.16 42.67
CA ALA A 122 0.09 -35.21 41.92
C ALA A 122 -1.35 -34.81 41.49
N VAL A 123 -2.09 -34.14 42.39
CA VAL A 123 -3.44 -33.63 42.09
C VAL A 123 -3.40 -32.51 41.05
N GLU A 124 -2.43 -31.59 41.15
CA GLU A 124 -2.29 -30.50 40.18
C GLU A 124 -1.84 -31.03 38.80
N ILE A 125 -0.96 -32.03 38.75
CA ILE A 125 -0.56 -32.68 37.49
C ILE A 125 -1.77 -33.34 36.82
N GLN A 126 -2.61 -34.06 37.58
CA GLN A 126 -3.82 -34.68 37.04
C GLN A 126 -4.79 -33.64 36.49
N ARG A 127 -4.97 -32.53 37.20
CA ARG A 127 -5.78 -31.40 36.74
C ARG A 127 -5.26 -30.80 35.43
N LEU A 128 -3.95 -30.60 35.31
CA LEU A 128 -3.32 -30.09 34.09
C LEU A 128 -3.47 -31.05 32.91
N LEU A 129 -3.38 -32.36 33.13
CA LEU A 129 -3.62 -33.37 32.11
C LEU A 129 -5.08 -33.37 31.63
N ASP A 130 -6.05 -33.26 32.54
CA ASP A 130 -7.47 -33.15 32.20
C ASP A 130 -7.77 -31.85 31.43
N GLU A 131 -7.13 -30.74 31.82
CA GLU A 131 -7.25 -29.46 31.11
C GLU A 131 -6.64 -29.52 29.70
N LEU A 132 -5.47 -30.15 29.53
CA LEU A 132 -4.86 -30.41 28.22
C LEU A 132 -5.76 -31.28 27.35
N GLN A 133 -6.30 -32.37 27.89
CA GLN A 133 -7.21 -33.25 27.16
C GLN A 133 -8.50 -32.51 26.75
N GLN A 134 -9.03 -31.65 27.62
CA GLN A 134 -10.19 -30.82 27.30
C GLN A 134 -9.86 -29.78 26.23
N ALA A 135 -8.69 -29.17 26.28
CA ALA A 135 -8.20 -28.24 25.27
C ALA A 135 -8.05 -28.91 23.89
N GLU A 136 -7.45 -30.10 23.82
CA GLU A 136 -7.32 -30.87 22.59
C GLU A 136 -8.68 -31.24 21.98
N ARG A 137 -9.66 -31.65 22.80
CA ARG A 137 -11.03 -31.93 22.32
C ARG A 137 -11.67 -30.68 21.72
N ARG A 138 -11.52 -29.53 22.37
CA ARG A 138 -12.02 -28.24 21.87
C ARG A 138 -11.32 -27.84 20.57
N GLN A 139 -10.01 -28.04 20.47
CA GLN A 139 -9.24 -27.77 19.25
C GLN A 139 -9.73 -28.63 18.08
N LYS A 140 -9.85 -29.95 18.26
CA LYS A 140 -10.35 -30.86 17.21
C LYS A 140 -11.76 -30.51 16.76
N LEU A 141 -12.63 -30.06 17.68
CA LEU A 141 -13.98 -29.61 17.34
C LEU A 141 -13.95 -28.35 16.47
N LEU A 142 -13.11 -27.36 16.83
CA LEU A 142 -12.92 -26.13 16.07
C LEU A 142 -12.33 -26.41 14.69
N GLU A 143 -11.35 -27.31 14.58
CA GLU A 143 -10.78 -27.73 13.30
C GLU A 143 -11.84 -28.34 12.38
N LYS A 144 -12.70 -29.22 12.90
CA LYS A 144 -13.83 -29.77 12.15
C LYS A 144 -14.83 -28.70 11.70
N GLN A 145 -15.16 -27.75 12.57
CA GLN A 145 -16.07 -26.65 12.24
C GLN A 145 -15.46 -25.73 11.17
N LEU A 146 -14.17 -25.43 11.24
CA LEU A 146 -13.45 -24.65 10.24
C LEU A 146 -13.41 -25.37 8.89
N GLN A 147 -13.13 -26.66 8.87
CA GLN A 147 -13.19 -27.48 7.66
C GLN A 147 -14.61 -27.52 7.06
N GLN A 148 -15.65 -27.67 7.89
CA GLN A 148 -17.05 -27.62 7.44
C GLN A 148 -17.44 -26.25 6.88
N ALA A 149 -16.85 -25.17 7.42
CA ALA A 149 -17.01 -23.81 6.90
C ALA A 149 -16.18 -23.54 5.62
N GLY A 150 -15.44 -24.54 5.11
CA GLY A 150 -14.59 -24.40 3.93
C GLY A 150 -13.27 -23.67 4.20
N VAL A 151 -12.90 -23.43 5.47
CA VAL A 151 -11.62 -22.86 5.85
C VAL A 151 -10.58 -23.98 5.83
N VAL A 152 -9.75 -23.99 4.78
CA VAL A 152 -8.61 -24.90 4.68
C VAL A 152 -7.59 -24.50 5.74
N LEU A 153 -7.49 -25.30 6.80
CA LEU A 153 -6.40 -25.18 7.78
C LEU A 153 -5.09 -25.36 7.02
N ALA A 154 -4.26 -24.32 7.00
CA ALA A 154 -2.93 -24.43 6.45
C ALA A 154 -2.17 -25.46 7.28
N GLU A 155 -1.67 -26.50 6.61
CA GLU A 155 -0.70 -27.40 7.22
C GLU A 155 0.53 -26.58 7.62
N ASP A 156 1.11 -26.88 8.78
CA ASP A 156 2.36 -26.29 9.22
C ASP A 156 3.50 -26.80 8.32
N ILE A 157 3.76 -26.06 7.25
CA ILE A 157 4.78 -26.37 6.26
C ILE A 157 5.97 -25.43 6.52
N PRO A 158 7.17 -25.97 6.81
CA PRO A 158 8.35 -25.15 7.01
C PRO A 158 8.62 -24.20 5.83
N TYR A 159 8.99 -22.96 6.14
CA TYR A 159 9.22 -21.89 5.14
C TYR A 159 10.12 -22.35 3.98
N GLN A 160 11.25 -23.01 4.27
CA GLN A 160 12.20 -23.42 3.25
C GLN A 160 11.61 -24.49 2.30
N LEU A 161 10.87 -25.46 2.85
CA LEU A 161 10.20 -26.49 2.05
C LEU A 161 9.12 -25.87 1.16
N ALA A 162 8.33 -24.94 1.71
CA ALA A 162 7.31 -24.21 0.93
C ALA A 162 7.95 -23.42 -0.22
N LYS A 163 9.06 -22.70 0.04
CA LYS A 163 9.81 -21.94 -0.96
C LYS A 163 10.35 -22.83 -2.08
N ASP A 164 10.96 -23.96 -1.73
CA ASP A 164 11.54 -24.90 -2.69
C ASP A 164 10.44 -25.58 -3.55
N LYS A 165 9.31 -25.94 -2.93
CA LYS A 165 8.15 -26.50 -3.65
C LYS A 165 7.51 -25.49 -4.59
N VAL A 166 7.32 -24.24 -4.18
CA VAL A 166 6.82 -23.16 -5.05
C VAL A 166 7.74 -22.99 -6.26
N ALA A 167 9.07 -22.98 -6.06
CA ALA A 167 10.02 -22.88 -7.15
C ALA A 167 9.96 -24.09 -8.12
N SER A 168 9.91 -25.30 -7.56
CA SER A 168 9.81 -26.55 -8.35
C SER A 168 8.51 -26.64 -9.15
N ILE A 169 7.37 -26.28 -8.54
CA ILE A 169 6.06 -26.30 -9.20
C ILE A 169 6.02 -25.23 -10.28
N SER A 170 6.54 -24.02 -10.01
CA SER A 170 6.59 -22.94 -10.99
C SER A 170 7.40 -23.34 -12.22
N LYS A 171 8.56 -23.98 -12.01
CA LYS A 171 9.36 -24.54 -13.10
C LYS A 171 8.56 -25.55 -13.93
N ARG A 172 7.90 -26.51 -13.27
CA ARG A 172 7.11 -27.53 -13.97
C ARG A 172 5.90 -26.96 -14.71
N MET A 173 5.19 -25.99 -14.12
CA MET A 173 4.09 -25.29 -14.79
C MET A 173 4.57 -24.53 -16.04
N ASN A 174 5.76 -23.91 -15.97
CA ASN A 174 6.36 -23.24 -17.13
C ASN A 174 6.77 -24.23 -18.24
N GLU A 175 7.20 -25.45 -17.89
CA GLU A 175 7.51 -26.51 -18.86
C GLU A 175 6.25 -27.03 -19.58
N ILE A 176 5.13 -27.14 -18.86
CA ILE A 176 3.83 -27.52 -19.42
C ILE A 176 3.27 -26.37 -20.28
N GLY A 177 3.49 -25.12 -19.85
CA GLY A 177 3.15 -23.90 -20.58
C GLY A 177 1.83 -23.27 -20.15
N SER A 178 0.70 -23.97 -20.32
CA SER A 178 -0.62 -23.48 -19.92
C SER A 178 -1.60 -24.60 -19.55
N SER A 179 -2.77 -24.24 -19.03
CA SER A 179 -3.87 -25.19 -18.78
C SER A 179 -4.46 -25.79 -20.07
N GLU A 180 -4.24 -25.16 -21.23
CA GLU A 180 -4.76 -25.56 -22.53
C GLU A 180 -3.66 -26.13 -23.43
N VAL A 181 -2.79 -26.99 -22.89
CA VAL A 181 -1.78 -27.67 -23.72
C VAL A 181 -2.45 -28.42 -24.86
N VAL A 182 -1.95 -28.23 -26.07
CA VAL A 182 -2.32 -28.98 -27.28
C VAL A 182 -1.20 -29.97 -27.56
N HIS A 183 -1.50 -31.26 -27.49
CA HIS A 183 -0.56 -32.33 -27.82
C HIS A 183 -1.17 -33.20 -28.93
N SER A 184 -0.33 -33.80 -29.77
CA SER A 184 -0.78 -34.64 -30.89
C SER A 184 -1.52 -35.90 -30.43
N ASP A 185 -1.13 -36.42 -29.25
CA ASP A 185 -1.79 -37.54 -28.59
C ASP A 185 -2.81 -37.03 -27.55
N PRO A 186 -4.12 -37.36 -27.68
CA PRO A 186 -5.16 -36.95 -26.75
C PRO A 186 -4.98 -37.52 -25.33
N LEU A 187 -4.33 -38.68 -25.16
CA LEU A 187 -4.09 -39.26 -23.84
C LEU A 187 -3.04 -38.46 -23.07
N VAL A 188 -1.93 -38.12 -23.74
CA VAL A 188 -0.87 -37.27 -23.18
C VAL A 188 -1.42 -35.88 -22.86
N GLN A 189 -2.28 -35.34 -23.73
CA GLN A 189 -2.95 -34.06 -23.50
C GLN A 189 -3.79 -34.08 -22.21
N LYS A 190 -4.60 -35.14 -22.00
CA LYS A 190 -5.39 -35.31 -20.78
C LYS A 190 -4.50 -35.38 -19.54
N GLN A 191 -3.40 -36.16 -19.60
CA GLN A 191 -2.46 -36.28 -18.50
C GLN A 191 -1.78 -34.95 -18.14
N LEU A 192 -1.34 -34.18 -19.14
CA LEU A 192 -0.72 -32.86 -18.90
C LEU A 192 -1.70 -31.86 -18.28
N ARG A 193 -2.98 -31.90 -18.68
CA ARG A 193 -4.03 -31.07 -18.07
C ARG A 193 -4.31 -31.45 -16.62
N GLU A 194 -4.39 -32.75 -16.33
CA GLU A 194 -4.54 -33.26 -14.96
C GLU A 194 -3.34 -32.91 -14.09
N GLU A 195 -2.13 -33.05 -14.62
CA GLU A 195 -0.89 -32.65 -13.94
C GLU A 195 -0.88 -31.15 -13.64
N TYR A 196 -1.23 -30.31 -14.63
CA TYR A 196 -1.30 -28.86 -14.45
C TYR A 196 -2.30 -28.47 -13.36
N PHE A 197 -3.50 -29.04 -13.37
CA PHE A 197 -4.52 -28.77 -12.37
C PHE A 197 -4.08 -29.17 -10.96
N ARG A 198 -3.37 -30.29 -10.83
CA ARG A 198 -2.77 -30.72 -9.55
C ARG A 198 -1.69 -29.74 -9.09
N LEU A 199 -0.80 -29.33 -10.00
CA LEU A 199 0.27 -28.37 -9.71
C LEU A 199 -0.29 -27.01 -9.28
N GLU A 200 -1.38 -26.54 -9.86
CA GLU A 200 -2.05 -25.29 -9.48
C GLU A 200 -2.61 -25.37 -8.04
N LYS A 201 -3.27 -26.48 -7.69
CA LYS A 201 -3.76 -26.71 -6.33
C LYS A 201 -2.62 -26.78 -5.31
N ASP A 202 -1.55 -27.49 -5.64
CA ASP A 202 -0.36 -27.60 -4.79
C ASP A 202 0.34 -26.25 -4.65
N MET A 203 0.44 -25.47 -5.74
CA MET A 203 1.00 -24.11 -5.73
C MET A 203 0.24 -23.23 -4.74
N GLN A 204 -1.10 -23.23 -4.81
CA GLN A 204 -1.93 -22.44 -3.91
C GLN A 204 -1.74 -22.87 -2.44
N LYS A 205 -1.62 -24.18 -2.18
CA LYS A 205 -1.34 -24.72 -0.84
C LYS A 205 -0.01 -24.20 -0.28
N TYR A 206 1.08 -24.33 -1.04
CA TYR A 206 2.41 -23.90 -0.57
C TYR A 206 2.53 -22.37 -0.50
N LEU A 207 1.91 -21.61 -1.41
CA LEU A 207 1.87 -20.15 -1.33
C LEU A 207 1.11 -19.67 -0.10
N SER A 208 -0.04 -20.27 0.20
CA SER A 208 -0.81 -19.94 1.40
C SER A 208 0.00 -20.22 2.67
N ALA A 209 0.67 -21.38 2.75
CA ALA A 209 1.53 -21.70 3.88
C ALA A 209 2.70 -20.71 4.00
N LEU A 210 3.37 -20.40 2.88
CA LEU A 210 4.50 -19.46 2.85
C LEU A 210 4.09 -18.07 3.38
N MET A 211 2.94 -17.54 2.96
CA MET A 211 2.48 -16.21 3.39
C MET A 211 2.12 -16.13 4.88
N LEU A 212 1.84 -17.27 5.51
CA LEU A 212 1.51 -17.35 6.94
C LEU A 212 2.76 -17.46 7.83
N THR A 213 3.94 -17.71 7.26
CA THR A 213 5.20 -17.80 8.02
C THR A 213 5.73 -16.42 8.42
N ASP A 214 6.28 -16.34 9.63
CA ASP A 214 6.93 -15.13 10.14
C ASP A 214 8.19 -14.78 9.34
N GLU A 215 8.92 -15.79 8.86
CA GLU A 215 10.13 -15.62 8.04
C GLU A 215 9.82 -14.91 6.73
N TYR A 216 8.71 -15.28 6.07
CA TYR A 216 8.27 -14.58 4.86
C TYR A 216 7.92 -13.12 5.16
N ALA A 217 7.21 -12.86 6.25
CA ALA A 217 6.91 -11.50 6.67
C ALA A 217 8.18 -10.68 6.94
N GLN A 218 9.20 -11.29 7.55
CA GLN A 218 10.51 -10.67 7.78
C GLN A 218 11.28 -10.41 6.48
N GLU A 219 11.35 -11.39 5.57
CA GLU A 219 12.01 -11.23 4.26
C GLU A 219 11.35 -10.10 3.45
N ARG A 220 10.01 -10.04 3.44
CA ARG A 220 9.26 -8.95 2.80
C ARG A 220 9.58 -7.59 3.43
N ARG A 221 9.70 -7.51 4.76
CA ARG A 221 10.10 -6.26 5.44
C ARG A 221 11.53 -5.86 5.09
N ALA A 222 12.48 -6.80 5.12
CA ALA A 222 13.87 -6.54 4.78
C ALA A 222 14.03 -6.07 3.32
N GLU A 223 13.29 -6.66 2.38
CA GLU A 223 13.28 -6.22 0.98
C GLU A 223 12.74 -4.79 0.83
N GLU A 224 11.68 -4.47 1.58
CA GLU A 224 11.09 -3.13 1.61
C GLU A 224 12.03 -2.11 2.25
N ASP A 225 12.67 -2.43 3.38
CA ASP A 225 13.66 -1.57 4.03
C ASP A 225 14.89 -1.35 3.13
N ALA A 226 15.36 -2.39 2.45
CA ALA A 226 16.44 -2.27 1.48
C ALA A 226 16.03 -1.43 0.25
N TRP A 227 14.77 -1.50 -0.17
CA TRP A 227 14.24 -0.61 -1.20
C TRP A 227 14.16 0.84 -0.71
N GLU A 228 13.68 1.08 0.52
CA GLU A 228 13.61 2.40 1.13
C GLU A 228 15.02 3.01 1.29
N ALA A 229 15.99 2.23 1.76
CA ALA A 229 17.37 2.66 1.94
C ALA A 229 18.03 3.06 0.61
N ARG A 230 17.85 2.27 -0.46
CA ARG A 230 18.37 2.57 -1.80
C ARG A 230 17.83 3.88 -2.36
N HIS A 231 16.59 4.22 -2.04
CA HIS A 231 15.89 5.37 -2.63
C HIS A 231 15.81 6.57 -1.69
N LEU A 232 16.30 6.45 -0.45
CA LEU A 232 16.21 7.47 0.60
C LEU A 232 16.80 8.81 0.16
N VAL A 233 18.03 8.82 -0.36
CA VAL A 233 18.75 10.04 -0.76
C VAL A 233 18.01 10.77 -1.89
N ALA A 234 17.67 10.05 -2.97
CA ALA A 234 16.94 10.62 -4.09
C ALA A 234 15.54 11.13 -3.69
N ASN A 235 14.90 10.47 -2.71
CA ASN A 235 13.61 10.92 -2.19
C ASN A 235 13.73 12.21 -1.37
N GLN A 236 14.80 12.33 -0.59
CA GLN A 236 15.10 13.52 0.19
C GLN A 236 15.50 14.71 -0.69
N GLU A 237 16.35 14.50 -1.70
CA GLU A 237 16.72 15.53 -2.67
C GLU A 237 15.50 16.06 -3.44
N ALA A 238 14.58 15.17 -3.84
CA ALA A 238 13.33 15.56 -4.49
C ALA A 238 12.46 16.43 -3.57
N LEU A 239 12.38 16.09 -2.28
CA LEU A 239 11.64 16.87 -1.28
C LEU A 239 12.23 18.27 -1.12
N GLU A 240 13.55 18.37 -1.00
CA GLU A 240 14.26 19.65 -0.85
C GLU A 240 14.17 20.52 -2.11
N ALA A 241 14.27 19.90 -3.29
CA ALA A 241 14.13 20.58 -4.57
C ALA A 241 12.74 21.22 -4.72
N ILE A 242 11.67 20.48 -4.42
CA ILE A 242 10.31 21.01 -4.49
C ILE A 242 10.10 22.11 -3.44
N ARG A 243 10.59 21.92 -2.21
CA ARG A 243 10.50 22.96 -1.18
C ARG A 243 11.25 24.24 -1.59
N GLY A 244 12.43 24.13 -2.20
CA GLY A 244 13.15 25.29 -2.73
C GLY A 244 12.37 26.11 -3.78
N HIS A 245 11.33 25.52 -4.36
CA HIS A 245 10.46 26.12 -5.36
C HIS A 245 9.05 26.42 -4.87
N MET A 246 8.72 26.07 -3.62
CA MET A 246 7.37 26.20 -3.07
C MET A 246 7.39 27.18 -1.89
N PRO A 247 6.68 28.32 -1.96
CA PRO A 247 6.49 29.21 -0.82
C PRO A 247 5.87 28.47 0.37
N VAL A 248 6.13 28.94 1.59
CA VAL A 248 5.52 28.35 2.79
C VAL A 248 4.00 28.55 2.72
N ASP A 249 3.56 29.78 2.47
CA ASP A 249 2.15 30.21 2.41
C ASP A 249 1.42 29.84 1.11
N VAL A 250 1.80 28.73 0.47
CA VAL A 250 1.26 28.32 -0.84
C VAL A 250 -0.24 28.11 -0.79
N ARG A 251 -0.82 27.79 0.38
CA ARG A 251 -2.26 27.57 0.52
C ARG A 251 -3.03 28.88 0.68
N THR A 252 -2.44 29.87 1.33
CA THR A 252 -3.13 31.11 1.73
C THR A 252 -3.13 32.18 0.64
N LEU A 253 -2.05 32.28 -0.14
CA LEU A 253 -1.91 33.27 -1.20
C LEU A 253 -2.93 33.03 -2.33
N THR A 254 -3.07 33.96 -3.27
CA THR A 254 -3.81 33.74 -4.52
C THR A 254 -2.85 33.36 -5.67
N PRO A 255 -3.34 32.78 -6.79
CA PRO A 255 -2.46 32.46 -7.92
C PRO A 255 -1.73 33.67 -8.49
N SER A 256 -2.36 34.84 -8.56
CA SER A 256 -1.75 36.08 -9.03
C SER A 256 -0.62 36.55 -8.11
N GLN A 257 -0.81 36.47 -6.78
CA GLN A 257 0.23 36.81 -5.82
C GLN A 257 1.42 35.86 -5.90
N LEU A 258 1.18 34.57 -6.15
CA LEU A 258 2.26 33.60 -6.35
C LEU A 258 3.10 33.90 -7.61
N GLU A 259 2.47 34.37 -8.68
CA GLU A 259 3.19 34.76 -9.91
C GLU A 259 3.96 36.08 -9.70
N THR A 260 3.29 37.11 -9.19
CA THR A 260 3.84 38.48 -9.12
C THR A 260 4.75 38.71 -7.92
N GLU A 261 4.31 38.36 -6.70
CA GLU A 261 5.05 38.68 -5.47
C GLU A 261 6.15 37.65 -5.16
N ARG A 262 5.93 36.41 -5.61
CA ARG A 262 6.84 35.28 -5.36
C ARG A 262 7.64 34.87 -6.59
N GLY A 263 7.40 35.48 -7.75
CA GLY A 263 8.17 35.26 -8.97
C GLY A 263 8.06 33.84 -9.53
N LEU A 264 7.00 33.10 -9.21
CA LEU A 264 6.82 31.73 -9.69
C LEU A 264 6.34 31.72 -11.13
N SER A 265 6.81 30.74 -11.90
CA SER A 265 6.29 30.53 -13.25
C SER A 265 4.82 30.09 -13.21
N LYS A 266 4.01 30.61 -14.14
CA LYS A 266 2.60 30.21 -14.36
C LYS A 266 2.36 28.70 -14.33
N PRO A 267 3.16 27.83 -15.02
CA PRO A 267 2.94 26.39 -14.93
C PRO A 267 3.16 25.82 -13.52
N MET A 268 4.13 26.33 -12.75
CA MET A 268 4.35 25.91 -11.36
C MET A 268 3.22 26.35 -10.43
N VAL A 269 2.72 27.58 -10.58
CA VAL A 269 1.58 28.07 -9.80
C VAL A 269 0.35 27.22 -10.07
N GLN A 270 0.06 26.93 -11.34
CA GLN A 270 -1.03 26.03 -11.72
C GLN A 270 -0.83 24.62 -11.15
N ARG A 271 0.40 24.12 -11.13
CA ARG A 271 0.75 22.81 -10.57
C ARG A 271 0.41 22.73 -9.08
N PHE A 272 0.93 23.66 -8.28
CA PHE A 272 0.71 23.68 -6.83
C PHE A 272 -0.75 23.92 -6.44
N ARG A 273 -1.53 24.61 -7.28
CA ARG A 273 -2.96 24.85 -7.04
C ARG A 273 -3.84 23.68 -7.44
N ARG A 274 -3.63 23.11 -8.62
CA ARG A 274 -4.47 22.02 -9.14
C ARG A 274 -4.20 20.70 -8.42
N ILE A 275 -2.97 20.48 -7.97
CA ILE A 275 -2.53 19.28 -7.28
C ILE A 275 -2.35 19.61 -5.80
N ASN A 276 -3.48 19.72 -5.10
CA ASN A 276 -3.53 20.13 -3.69
C ASN A 276 -2.74 19.20 -2.75
N VAL A 277 -2.50 17.93 -3.10
CA VAL A 277 -1.66 17.03 -2.29
C VAL A 277 -0.23 17.54 -2.12
N LEU A 278 0.30 18.32 -3.08
CA LEU A 278 1.64 18.92 -2.98
C LEU A 278 1.73 19.99 -1.90
N GLN A 279 0.60 20.60 -1.53
CA GLN A 279 0.55 21.61 -0.46
C GLN A 279 0.87 20.98 0.90
N LEU A 280 0.69 19.66 1.06
CA LEU A 280 1.10 18.94 2.27
C LEU A 280 2.57 19.10 2.60
N LEU A 281 3.44 19.30 1.60
CA LEU A 281 4.88 19.43 1.81
C LEU A 281 5.27 20.65 2.68
N ARG A 282 4.33 21.60 2.82
CA ARG A 282 4.41 22.83 3.65
C ARG A 282 3.51 22.81 4.88
N VAL A 283 2.78 21.73 5.13
CA VAL A 283 2.05 21.54 6.38
C VAL A 283 2.96 20.80 7.35
N ASP A 284 2.81 21.05 8.66
CA ASP A 284 3.53 20.29 9.68
C ASP A 284 3.03 18.82 9.70
N PRO A 285 3.93 17.81 9.66
CA PRO A 285 3.55 16.40 9.77
C PRO A 285 2.77 16.05 11.05
N GLU A 286 2.96 16.78 12.16
CA GLU A 286 2.17 16.62 13.39
C GLU A 286 0.70 16.97 13.18
N VAL A 287 0.43 18.00 12.38
CA VAL A 287 -0.92 18.46 12.07
C VAL A 287 -1.59 17.47 11.11
N VAL A 288 -0.88 17.05 10.06
CA VAL A 288 -1.39 16.04 9.10
C VAL A 288 -1.70 14.71 9.78
N ALA A 289 -0.91 14.30 10.77
CA ALA A 289 -1.16 13.06 11.50
C ALA A 289 -2.58 13.03 12.14
N LYS A 290 -3.05 14.20 12.60
CA LYS A 290 -4.35 14.38 13.26
C LYS A 290 -5.52 14.55 12.29
N TRP A 291 -5.28 14.76 11.00
CA TRP A 291 -6.34 14.98 10.01
C TRP A 291 -7.30 13.80 9.90
N HIS A 292 -8.57 14.10 9.60
CA HIS A 292 -9.56 13.08 9.30
C HIS A 292 -9.24 12.37 7.96
N PRO A 293 -9.45 11.05 7.81
CA PRO A 293 -9.16 10.34 6.55
C PRO A 293 -9.86 10.96 5.33
N SER A 294 -11.11 11.44 5.46
CA SER A 294 -11.81 12.12 4.35
C SER A 294 -11.07 13.35 3.81
N ALA A 295 -10.34 14.08 4.67
CA ALA A 295 -9.55 15.23 4.24
C ALA A 295 -8.37 14.80 3.37
N LEU A 296 -7.75 13.65 3.67
CA LEU A 296 -6.66 13.06 2.89
C LEU A 296 -7.18 12.50 1.56
N GLU A 297 -8.32 11.82 1.57
CA GLU A 297 -8.93 11.26 0.36
C GLU A 297 -9.42 12.33 -0.61
N ALA A 298 -9.81 13.50 -0.10
CA ALA A 298 -10.15 14.66 -0.93
C ALA A 298 -8.92 15.28 -1.64
N LEU A 299 -7.70 14.88 -1.27
CA LEU A 299 -6.50 15.35 -1.95
C LEU A 299 -6.32 14.63 -3.29
N ARG A 300 -6.12 15.43 -4.33
CA ARG A 300 -5.88 14.96 -5.69
C ARG A 300 -4.46 14.41 -5.81
N VAL A 301 -4.36 13.09 -5.90
CA VAL A 301 -3.10 12.34 -6.12
C VAL A 301 -2.80 12.10 -7.62
N THR A 302 -3.73 12.44 -8.51
CA THR A 302 -3.59 12.21 -9.95
C THR A 302 -2.71 13.25 -10.63
N GLY A 303 -1.92 12.80 -11.61
CA GLY A 303 -1.10 13.67 -12.44
C GLY A 303 0.25 14.06 -11.84
N LEU A 304 0.66 13.51 -10.69
CA LEU A 304 1.97 13.75 -10.07
C LEU A 304 3.13 13.25 -10.94
N THR A 305 4.23 14.02 -11.00
CA THR A 305 5.51 13.59 -11.57
C THR A 305 6.22 12.58 -10.67
N LEU A 306 7.28 11.93 -11.14
CA LEU A 306 8.03 10.99 -10.32
C LEU A 306 8.75 11.72 -9.18
N THR A 307 9.34 12.88 -9.47
CA THR A 307 9.98 13.75 -8.47
C THR A 307 9.00 14.16 -7.37
N GLU A 308 7.77 14.53 -7.74
CA GLU A 308 6.70 14.86 -6.80
C GLU A 308 6.27 13.67 -5.93
N ARG A 309 6.17 12.46 -6.50
CA ARG A 309 5.84 11.24 -5.76
C ARG A 309 6.94 10.88 -4.76
N ARG A 310 8.21 11.03 -5.14
CA ARG A 310 9.38 10.83 -4.27
C ARG A 310 9.33 11.76 -3.05
N ALA A 311 9.12 13.05 -3.30
CA ALA A 311 8.99 14.05 -2.25
C ALA A 311 7.84 13.76 -1.30
N LEU A 312 6.66 13.42 -1.85
CA LEU A 312 5.47 13.11 -1.06
C LEU A 312 5.68 11.85 -0.21
N HIS A 313 6.30 10.81 -0.76
CA HIS A 313 6.64 9.59 -0.02
C HIS A 313 7.56 9.91 1.17
N SER A 314 8.68 10.62 0.94
CA SER A 314 9.62 11.01 2.00
C SER A 314 8.93 11.83 3.10
N TYR A 315 8.08 12.79 2.71
CA TYR A 315 7.35 13.62 3.66
C TYR A 315 6.34 12.84 4.51
N LEU A 316 5.64 11.86 3.92
CA LEU A 316 4.59 11.10 4.59
C LEU A 316 5.10 9.97 5.48
N LEU A 317 6.31 9.44 5.26
CA LEU A 317 6.91 8.39 6.11
C LEU A 317 6.77 8.67 7.63
N PRO A 318 7.23 9.81 8.17
CA PRO A 318 7.09 10.11 9.59
C PRO A 318 5.63 10.27 10.06
N VAL A 319 4.72 10.65 9.16
CA VAL A 319 3.27 10.76 9.46
C VAL A 319 2.67 9.37 9.62
N VAL A 320 3.03 8.45 8.73
CA VAL A 320 2.56 7.06 8.75
C VAL A 320 3.05 6.31 10.00
N CYS A 321 4.28 6.57 10.45
CA CYS A 321 4.78 6.02 11.71
C CYS A 321 3.87 6.37 12.91
N LYS A 322 3.26 7.56 12.91
CA LYS A 322 2.34 7.98 13.98
C LYS A 322 0.97 7.32 13.85
N TRP A 323 0.46 7.16 12.62
CA TRP A 323 -0.78 6.42 12.38
C TRP A 323 -0.68 4.97 12.85
N ASN A 324 0.48 4.35 12.69
CA ASN A 324 0.72 2.99 13.16
C ASN A 324 0.90 2.86 14.69
N GLY A 325 0.85 3.96 15.46
CA GLY A 325 0.87 3.90 16.92
C GLY A 325 2.20 3.41 17.50
N ASN A 326 3.27 4.19 17.32
CA ASN A 326 4.48 4.20 18.16
C ASN A 326 5.22 2.85 18.41
N GLN A 327 5.25 1.94 17.44
CA GLN A 327 6.34 0.96 17.33
C GLN A 327 6.99 1.06 15.96
N GLN A 328 8.32 1.20 15.98
CA GLN A 328 9.21 1.24 14.83
C GLN A 328 8.76 0.28 13.72
N GLN A 329 8.72 0.79 12.48
CA GLN A 329 8.89 0.07 11.22
C GLN A 329 8.04 -1.19 10.93
N ASN A 330 7.04 -1.54 11.73
CA ASN A 330 6.11 -2.61 11.40
C ASN A 330 5.07 -2.12 10.38
N PHE A 331 5.54 -1.88 9.15
CA PHE A 331 4.77 -1.36 8.02
C PHE A 331 3.81 -2.42 7.43
N ILE A 332 4.03 -3.69 7.75
CA ILE A 332 3.27 -4.83 7.21
C ILE A 332 2.76 -5.64 8.41
N GLY A 333 1.52 -5.39 8.85
CA GLY A 333 0.79 -6.33 9.73
C GLY A 333 0.03 -5.78 10.94
N GLY A 334 0.03 -4.46 11.21
CA GLY A 334 -0.74 -3.91 12.34
C GLY A 334 -2.25 -3.92 12.12
N SER A 335 -2.96 -5.01 12.46
CA SER A 335 -4.42 -5.14 12.26
C SER A 335 -5.28 -4.44 13.34
N GLY A 336 -4.66 -3.81 14.34
CA GLY A 336 -5.31 -3.33 15.57
C GLY A 336 -5.54 -1.82 15.72
N GLY A 337 -5.63 -1.06 14.62
CA GLY A 337 -5.94 0.37 14.68
C GLY A 337 -7.43 0.69 14.45
N ASP A 338 -7.88 1.84 14.95
CA ASP A 338 -9.19 2.43 14.64
C ASP A 338 -9.50 2.37 13.14
N SER A 339 -10.78 2.17 12.78
CA SER A 339 -11.25 2.15 11.38
C SER A 339 -10.75 3.37 10.57
N MET A 340 -10.69 4.53 11.23
CA MET A 340 -10.14 5.76 10.65
C MET A 340 -8.68 5.64 10.26
N THR A 341 -7.85 5.07 11.12
CA THR A 341 -6.41 4.86 10.88
C THR A 341 -6.20 3.86 9.75
N LYS A 342 -6.97 2.76 9.70
CA LYS A 342 -6.94 1.80 8.59
C LYS A 342 -7.19 2.49 7.25
N ARG A 343 -8.14 3.43 7.21
CA ARG A 343 -8.47 4.21 6.02
C ARG A 343 -7.34 5.17 5.61
N LYS A 344 -6.68 5.84 6.56
CA LYS A 344 -5.48 6.66 6.28
C LYS A 344 -4.33 5.83 5.71
N LEU A 345 -4.09 4.66 6.28
CA LEU A 345 -3.05 3.73 5.81
C LEU A 345 -3.36 3.17 4.43
N ALA A 346 -4.62 2.82 4.15
CA ALA A 346 -5.06 2.39 2.83
C ALA A 346 -4.81 3.47 1.76
N TRP A 347 -5.14 4.73 2.07
CA TRP A 347 -4.82 5.86 1.20
C TRP A 347 -3.32 6.01 0.95
N TYR A 348 -2.49 5.95 2.00
CA TYR A 348 -1.04 6.02 1.86
C TYR A 348 -0.48 4.87 1.04
N ASN A 349 -0.94 3.64 1.28
CA ASN A 349 -0.53 2.47 0.52
C ASN A 349 -0.88 2.61 -0.97
N ALA A 350 -2.04 3.17 -1.30
CA ALA A 350 -2.36 3.51 -2.69
C ALA A 350 -1.36 4.51 -3.28
N VAL A 351 -0.98 5.56 -2.55
CA VAL A 351 0.05 6.53 -3.00
C VAL A 351 1.42 5.87 -3.17
N ARG A 352 1.85 5.03 -2.22
CA ARG A 352 3.12 4.28 -2.24
C ARG A 352 3.18 3.30 -3.41
N THR A 353 2.12 2.52 -3.65
CA THR A 353 2.04 1.58 -4.78
C THR A 353 2.12 2.32 -6.11
N ASN A 354 1.34 3.39 -6.28
CA ASN A 354 1.42 4.25 -7.47
C ASN A 354 2.82 4.87 -7.67
N PHE A 355 3.53 5.20 -6.59
CA PHE A 355 4.91 5.68 -6.66
C PHE A 355 5.86 4.58 -7.15
N LYS A 356 5.82 3.38 -6.56
CA LYS A 356 6.64 2.25 -6.96
C LYS A 356 6.41 1.85 -8.42
N GLU A 357 5.16 1.83 -8.87
CA GLU A 357 4.82 1.53 -10.27
C GLU A 357 5.41 2.57 -11.24
N ALA A 358 5.24 3.86 -10.93
CA ALA A 358 5.79 4.95 -11.74
C ALA A 358 7.33 4.88 -11.79
N LEU A 359 7.96 4.57 -10.66
CA LEU A 359 9.40 4.40 -10.56
C LEU A 359 9.89 3.19 -11.36
N ASN A 360 9.24 2.03 -11.21
CA ASN A 360 9.58 0.82 -11.97
C ASN A 360 9.40 1.03 -13.47
N SER A 361 8.38 1.80 -13.89
CA SER A 361 8.20 2.21 -15.28
C SER A 361 9.34 3.09 -15.77
N TYR A 362 9.75 4.07 -14.96
CA TYR A 362 10.89 4.94 -15.24
C TYR A 362 12.20 4.15 -15.34
N GLU A 363 12.52 3.32 -14.34
CA GLU A 363 13.75 2.53 -14.30
C GLU A 363 13.81 1.51 -15.44
N ARG A 364 12.71 0.82 -15.77
CA ARG A 364 12.65 -0.05 -16.96
C ARG A 364 12.92 0.73 -18.24
N HIS A 365 12.37 1.93 -18.36
CA HIS A 365 12.58 2.77 -19.54
C HIS A 365 14.04 3.25 -19.66
N VAL A 366 14.64 3.68 -18.55
CA VAL A 366 16.05 4.08 -18.50
C VAL A 366 16.97 2.89 -18.81
N ASN A 367 16.70 1.72 -18.22
CA ASN A 367 17.48 0.50 -18.43
C ASN A 367 17.34 -0.07 -19.85
N ALA A 368 16.17 0.08 -20.48
CA ALA A 368 15.94 -0.35 -21.86
C ALA A 368 16.62 0.57 -22.88
N SER A 369 16.87 1.84 -22.53
CA SER A 369 17.68 2.71 -23.37
C SER A 369 19.13 2.29 -23.27
N SER A 370 19.69 1.71 -24.33
CA SER A 370 21.08 1.24 -24.43
C SER A 370 22.15 2.34 -24.28
N THR A 371 21.73 3.57 -24.01
CA THR A 371 22.60 4.73 -23.86
C THR A 371 22.54 5.20 -22.41
N PRO A 372 23.70 5.47 -21.76
CA PRO A 372 23.76 5.88 -20.36
C PRO A 372 23.09 7.23 -20.08
N ARG A 373 22.68 7.96 -21.12
CA ARG A 373 21.76 9.10 -21.04
C ARG A 373 20.56 8.79 -21.91
N PRO A 374 19.34 8.69 -21.36
CA PRO A 374 18.16 8.37 -22.16
C PRO A 374 18.04 9.35 -23.33
N LEU A 375 18.02 8.85 -24.55
CA LEU A 375 17.90 9.64 -25.79
C LEU A 375 16.69 10.60 -25.75
N CYS A 376 15.70 10.28 -24.91
CA CYS A 376 14.53 11.08 -24.57
C CYS A 376 14.86 12.51 -24.08
N LEU A 377 16.06 12.75 -23.53
CA LEU A 377 16.48 14.04 -22.98
C LEU A 377 16.99 15.05 -24.02
N HIS A 378 17.42 14.60 -25.21
CA HIS A 378 18.14 15.43 -26.20
C HIS A 378 17.42 15.51 -27.55
N GLY A 379 16.09 15.35 -27.58
CA GLY A 379 15.34 15.31 -28.84
C GLY A 379 15.51 14.01 -29.63
N GLY A 380 16.18 13.01 -29.06
CA GLY A 380 16.23 11.66 -29.60
C GLY A 380 14.84 11.02 -29.63
N LYS A 381 14.61 10.20 -30.65
CA LYS A 381 13.33 9.52 -30.89
C LYS A 381 13.12 8.44 -29.84
N CYS A 382 12.44 8.78 -28.75
CA CYS A 382 11.81 7.80 -27.88
C CYS A 382 10.65 7.15 -28.63
N ASN A 383 10.54 5.82 -28.59
CA ASN A 383 9.41 5.10 -29.20
C ASN A 383 8.07 5.42 -28.53
N LEU A 384 8.10 5.98 -27.30
CA LEU A 384 6.91 6.40 -26.57
C LEU A 384 6.59 7.86 -26.90
N ILE A 385 5.34 8.11 -27.31
CA ILE A 385 4.88 9.42 -27.80
C ILE A 385 4.32 10.25 -26.63
N GLY A 386 4.70 11.53 -26.57
CA GLY A 386 4.18 12.50 -25.61
C GLY A 386 4.32 12.08 -24.15
N ASN A 387 3.19 12.02 -23.44
CA ASN A 387 3.10 11.68 -22.02
C ASN A 387 3.24 10.18 -21.72
N GLN A 388 3.45 9.34 -22.73
CA GLN A 388 3.73 7.92 -22.50
C GLN A 388 5.18 7.69 -22.05
N CYS A 389 6.09 8.62 -22.35
CA CYS A 389 7.49 8.52 -21.92
C CYS A 389 7.63 9.01 -20.46
N PRO A 390 7.99 8.13 -19.50
CA PRO A 390 8.07 8.50 -18.09
C PRO A 390 9.11 9.60 -17.82
N VAL A 391 10.21 9.62 -18.60
CA VAL A 391 11.26 10.66 -18.51
C VAL A 391 10.75 12.03 -18.97
N ARG A 392 9.94 12.08 -20.04
CA ARG A 392 9.37 13.35 -20.54
C ARG A 392 8.29 13.90 -19.60
N VAL A 393 7.46 13.01 -19.06
CA VAL A 393 6.43 13.40 -18.08
C VAL A 393 7.07 13.99 -16.84
N ASP A 394 8.11 13.37 -16.31
CA ASP A 394 8.79 13.86 -15.11
C ASP A 394 9.44 15.23 -15.35
N ARG A 395 9.97 15.46 -16.56
CA ARG A 395 10.59 16.74 -16.96
C ARG A 395 9.60 17.87 -17.24
N SER A 396 8.29 17.62 -17.24
CA SER A 396 7.30 18.68 -17.49
C SER A 396 7.41 19.86 -16.50
N VAL A 397 7.85 19.57 -15.27
CA VAL A 397 8.21 20.57 -14.25
C VAL A 397 9.56 20.17 -13.68
N ASP A 398 10.63 20.77 -14.20
CA ASP A 398 12.00 20.43 -13.84
C ASP A 398 12.46 21.28 -12.64
N TYR A 399 12.24 20.76 -11.43
CA TYR A 399 12.65 21.39 -10.18
C TYR A 399 14.18 21.46 -10.00
N PHE A 400 14.96 20.69 -10.76
CA PHE A 400 16.42 20.68 -10.64
C PHE A 400 17.08 21.66 -11.62
N ARG A 401 16.49 21.86 -12.80
CA ARG A 401 17.02 22.76 -13.83
C ARG A 401 16.71 24.23 -13.62
N ALA A 402 15.67 24.54 -12.83
CA ALA A 402 15.23 25.91 -12.56
C ALA A 402 16.21 26.75 -11.71
N GLY A 403 17.42 26.26 -11.42
CA GLY A 403 18.48 26.97 -10.70
C GLY A 403 18.48 26.66 -9.19
N PRO A 404 19.12 27.49 -8.34
CA PRO A 404 19.25 27.28 -6.89
C PRO A 404 17.92 27.31 -6.09
N GLY A 405 16.76 27.11 -6.72
CA GLY A 405 15.45 27.35 -6.13
C GLY A 405 15.03 28.81 -6.28
N CYS A 406 13.73 29.08 -6.13
CA CYS A 406 13.16 30.42 -6.17
C CYS A 406 13.42 31.21 -4.86
N GLY A 407 14.47 30.88 -4.11
CA GLY A 407 14.80 31.49 -2.82
C GLY A 407 13.97 31.01 -1.63
N PHE A 408 13.12 29.99 -1.78
CA PHE A 408 12.30 29.46 -0.70
C PHE A 408 13.07 28.48 0.19
N PRO A 409 12.71 28.34 1.48
CA PRO A 409 13.42 27.46 2.40
C PRO A 409 13.28 26.00 1.97
N ARG A 410 14.41 25.32 1.73
CA ARG A 410 14.45 23.89 1.37
C ARG A 410 14.13 22.96 2.54
N GLY A 411 14.42 23.42 3.76
CA GLY A 411 14.27 22.67 5.00
C GLY A 411 12.82 22.54 5.49
N ARG A 412 12.69 22.05 6.73
CA ARG A 412 11.42 21.82 7.43
C ARG A 412 10.84 23.13 7.99
N VAL A 413 10.43 24.01 7.09
CA VAL A 413 9.67 25.24 7.42
C VAL A 413 8.24 25.05 6.93
N TYR A 414 7.29 25.19 7.86
CA TYR A 414 5.88 24.87 7.69
C TYR A 414 5.00 26.10 7.89
N GLU A 415 3.79 26.07 7.32
CA GLU A 415 2.75 27.07 7.58
C GLU A 415 2.33 27.00 9.05
N ASP A 416 2.06 28.17 9.66
CA ASP A 416 1.61 28.24 11.05
C ASP A 416 0.27 27.48 11.25
N PRO A 417 0.18 26.54 12.22
CA PRO A 417 -1.01 25.71 12.41
C PRO A 417 -2.29 26.52 12.67
N VAL A 418 -2.16 27.67 13.33
CA VAL A 418 -3.30 28.55 13.67
C VAL A 418 -4.01 29.07 12.42
N ALA A 419 -3.24 29.40 11.37
CA ALA A 419 -3.81 29.85 10.09
C ALA A 419 -4.53 28.70 9.35
N LEU A 420 -4.23 27.44 9.69
CA LEU A 420 -4.89 26.28 9.09
C LEU A 420 -6.24 25.99 9.76
N ILE A 421 -6.32 26.12 11.09
CA ILE A 421 -7.53 25.84 11.88
C ILE A 421 -8.59 26.94 11.68
N ALA A 422 -8.17 28.21 11.68
CA ALA A 422 -9.09 29.35 11.55
C ALA A 422 -9.88 29.39 10.23
N LYS A 423 -9.50 28.61 9.21
CA LYS A 423 -10.21 28.51 7.93
C LYS A 423 -11.21 27.34 7.86
N ASP A 424 -11.04 26.33 8.70
CA ASP A 424 -11.98 25.20 8.85
C ASP A 424 -13.08 25.50 9.87
N ASP A 425 -12.89 26.47 10.76
CA ASP A 425 -13.94 27.03 11.64
C ASP A 425 -14.97 27.91 10.89
N ARG A 426 -15.17 27.69 9.59
CA ARG A 426 -16.45 28.07 8.98
C ARG A 426 -17.46 27.07 9.55
N PRO A 427 -18.43 27.50 10.39
CA PRO A 427 -19.39 26.59 10.96
C PRO A 427 -20.02 25.81 9.82
N ALA A 428 -19.95 24.48 9.89
CA ALA A 428 -20.54 23.61 8.89
C ALA A 428 -21.99 24.07 8.70
N LYS A 429 -22.28 24.75 7.58
CA LYS A 429 -23.62 25.26 7.29
C LYS A 429 -24.54 24.05 7.39
N SER A 430 -25.47 24.09 8.35
CA SER A 430 -26.37 22.97 8.54
C SER A 430 -27.14 22.74 7.23
N PRO A 431 -27.58 21.50 6.93
CA PRO A 431 -28.39 21.25 5.74
C PRO A 431 -29.60 22.20 5.65
N ALA A 432 -30.18 22.59 6.79
CA ALA A 432 -31.25 23.58 6.87
C ALA A 432 -30.81 24.99 6.44
N GLN A 433 -29.59 25.40 6.77
CA GLN A 433 -29.02 26.70 6.38
C GLN A 433 -28.73 26.77 4.88
N ILE A 434 -28.26 25.67 4.29
CA ILE A 434 -28.05 25.54 2.84
C ILE A 434 -29.40 25.63 2.09
N ILE A 435 -30.44 24.98 2.62
CA ILE A 435 -31.80 25.03 2.05
C ILE A 435 -32.43 26.43 2.21
N ALA A 436 -32.22 27.10 3.34
CA ALA A 436 -32.74 28.46 3.57
C ALA A 436 -32.07 29.49 2.65
N GLU A 437 -30.75 29.39 2.45
CA GLU A 437 -29.99 30.29 1.57
C GLU A 437 -30.35 30.07 0.09
N ALA A 438 -30.61 28.82 -0.31
CA ALA A 438 -31.13 28.49 -1.65
C ALA A 438 -32.58 28.97 -1.87
N ARG A 439 -33.37 29.16 -0.81
CA ARG A 439 -34.75 29.65 -0.88
C ARG A 439 -34.87 31.18 -0.73
N GLY A 440 -33.87 31.86 -0.18
CA GLY A 440 -33.90 33.30 0.08
C GLY A 440 -33.43 34.21 -1.06
N GLY A 441 -32.91 33.68 -2.16
CA GLY A 441 -32.29 34.46 -3.25
C GLY A 441 -33.25 35.09 -4.27
N GLY A 442 -34.56 35.09 -4.04
CA GLY A 442 -35.56 35.50 -5.02
C GLY A 442 -36.75 36.23 -4.40
N ALA A 443 -36.54 37.40 -3.81
CA ALA A 443 -37.63 38.35 -3.54
C ALA A 443 -37.11 39.78 -3.65
N ALA A 444 -37.60 40.46 -4.69
CA ALA A 444 -37.40 41.86 -4.98
C ALA A 444 -37.98 42.77 -3.89
N ASN A 445 -37.26 43.85 -3.58
CA ASN A 445 -37.82 45.03 -2.91
C ASN A 445 -38.70 45.82 -3.90
N PRO A 446 -39.92 46.25 -3.52
CA PRO A 446 -40.62 47.33 -4.20
C PRO A 446 -40.37 48.69 -3.54
N GLU A 447 -40.50 49.72 -4.38
CA GLU A 447 -40.70 51.16 -4.09
C GLU A 447 -39.54 51.99 -3.51
N THR A 448 -39.09 52.98 -4.29
CA THR A 448 -39.63 54.35 -4.16
C THR A 448 -39.29 55.16 -5.43
N VAL A 449 -40.34 55.73 -6.04
CA VAL A 449 -40.32 56.62 -7.20
C VAL A 449 -40.33 58.07 -6.72
N GLN A 450 -39.36 58.87 -7.17
CA GLN A 450 -39.35 60.34 -7.36
C GLN A 450 -37.90 60.70 -7.72
N GLY A 451 -37.52 61.41 -8.77
CA GLY A 451 -38.17 62.14 -9.85
C GLY A 451 -37.09 63.04 -10.48
N GLY A 452 -37.12 63.25 -11.79
CA GLY A 452 -36.51 64.41 -12.44
C GLY A 452 -35.18 64.22 -13.18
N GLY A 453 -35.14 64.78 -14.40
CA GLY A 453 -33.91 65.38 -14.96
C GLY A 453 -33.31 64.71 -16.18
N ILE A 454 -33.92 64.92 -17.34
CA ILE A 454 -33.37 64.62 -18.67
C ILE A 454 -32.38 65.74 -19.03
N ALA A 455 -31.11 65.42 -19.30
CA ALA A 455 -30.24 66.27 -20.11
C ALA A 455 -29.08 65.48 -20.74
N SER A 456 -28.96 65.70 -22.04
CA SER A 456 -28.11 65.11 -23.07
C SER A 456 -26.59 65.22 -22.91
N THR A 457 -25.92 64.26 -23.57
CA THR A 457 -24.71 64.38 -24.41
C THR A 457 -23.42 64.92 -23.79
N ALA A 458 -22.41 64.05 -23.68
CA ALA A 458 -21.04 64.38 -24.07
C ALA A 458 -20.26 63.09 -24.41
N THR A 459 -19.84 63.04 -25.67
CA THR A 459 -18.90 62.12 -26.31
C THR A 459 -17.55 62.11 -25.60
N LYS A 460 -16.92 60.92 -25.52
CA LYS A 460 -15.45 60.84 -25.46
C LYS A 460 -14.95 59.59 -26.16
N GLU A 461 -14.39 59.85 -27.34
CA GLU A 461 -13.50 58.99 -28.11
C GLU A 461 -12.35 58.48 -27.24
N CYS A 462 -12.01 57.20 -27.39
CA CYS A 462 -10.64 56.72 -27.20
C CYS A 462 -10.32 55.71 -28.31
N GLN A 463 -9.30 56.08 -29.06
CA GLN A 463 -8.82 55.46 -30.29
C GLN A 463 -8.05 54.17 -29.99
N HIS A 464 -8.33 53.11 -30.75
CA HIS A 464 -7.46 51.93 -30.87
C HIS A 464 -6.54 52.11 -32.08
N PRO A 465 -5.21 51.89 -31.97
CA PRO A 465 -4.36 51.76 -33.15
C PRO A 465 -4.42 50.34 -33.72
N ALA A 466 -4.54 50.31 -35.04
CA ALA A 466 -4.63 49.13 -35.90
C ALA A 466 -3.29 48.37 -36.01
N VAL A 467 -3.39 47.05 -36.12
CA VAL A 467 -2.29 46.14 -36.51
C VAL A 467 -2.47 45.81 -38.00
N PRO A 468 -1.47 46.01 -38.87
CA PRO A 468 -1.58 45.62 -40.27
C PRO A 468 -1.27 44.13 -40.48
N ALA A 469 -2.13 43.51 -41.28
CA ALA A 469 -1.98 42.18 -41.83
C ALA A 469 -0.93 42.15 -42.94
N ALA A 470 -0.05 41.14 -42.94
CA ALA A 470 0.78 40.79 -44.08
C ALA A 470 0.61 39.31 -44.39
N ALA A 471 -0.06 39.05 -45.51
CA ALA A 471 -0.24 37.74 -46.11
C ALA A 471 0.99 37.38 -46.97
N THR A 472 1.54 36.18 -46.78
CA THR A 472 2.33 35.51 -47.82
C THR A 472 1.86 34.06 -47.98
N LYS A 473 1.45 33.74 -49.20
CA LYS A 473 1.01 32.43 -49.69
C LYS A 473 2.21 31.63 -50.21
N LYS A 474 2.04 30.29 -50.18
CA LYS A 474 2.52 29.23 -51.11
C LYS A 474 3.38 28.14 -50.42
N PRO A 475 3.52 26.93 -51.02
CA PRO A 475 2.53 26.13 -51.74
C PRO A 475 2.50 24.66 -51.26
N ARG A 476 1.41 23.95 -51.58
CA ARG A 476 1.29 22.49 -51.51
C ARG A 476 1.99 21.85 -52.72
N HIS A 477 2.68 20.74 -52.51
CA HIS A 477 3.09 19.77 -53.54
C HIS A 477 3.05 18.33 -52.96
N PRO A 478 3.04 17.29 -53.81
CA PRO A 478 2.08 16.20 -53.70
C PRO A 478 2.70 14.84 -53.32
N LEU A 479 1.78 13.90 -53.11
CA LEU A 479 1.90 12.46 -52.91
C LEU A 479 3.08 11.78 -53.62
N ALA A 480 3.81 10.95 -52.88
CA ALA A 480 4.59 9.84 -53.40
C ALA A 480 4.14 8.54 -52.71
N MET A 481 3.50 7.66 -53.47
CA MET A 481 3.24 6.26 -53.16
C MET A 481 4.41 5.40 -53.64
N VAL A 482 5.01 4.56 -52.80
CA VAL A 482 5.70 3.30 -53.20
C VAL A 482 5.84 2.39 -51.95
N PRO A 483 6.22 1.09 -52.04
CA PRO A 483 5.29 -0.02 -52.06
C PRO A 483 5.43 -1.00 -50.87
N LYS A 484 4.47 -1.90 -50.85
CA LYS A 484 4.27 -3.06 -49.97
C LYS A 484 5.39 -4.10 -50.14
N THR A 485 6.09 -4.48 -49.07
CA THR A 485 6.83 -5.76 -48.99
C THR A 485 6.27 -6.62 -47.86
N ARG A 486 5.98 -7.87 -48.24
CA ARG A 486 5.59 -8.99 -47.38
C ARG A 486 6.82 -9.53 -46.64
N GLY A 487 6.59 -10.07 -45.45
CA GLY A 487 7.38 -11.18 -44.93
C GLY A 487 7.83 -11.03 -43.48
N SER A 488 7.15 -11.75 -42.58
CA SER A 488 7.75 -12.74 -41.67
C SER A 488 7.04 -12.74 -40.32
N ALA A 489 6.45 -13.90 -40.03
CA ALA A 489 5.88 -14.24 -38.74
C ALA A 489 7.01 -14.65 -37.78
N ALA A 490 6.96 -14.17 -36.53
CA ALA A 490 7.58 -14.85 -35.39
C ALA A 490 6.88 -14.42 -34.08
N PRO A 491 6.81 -15.33 -33.08
CA PRO A 491 5.77 -15.31 -32.05
C PRO A 491 6.17 -14.62 -30.74
N ASN A 492 5.14 -14.38 -29.93
CA ASN A 492 5.14 -13.91 -28.55
C ASN A 492 6.30 -14.45 -27.70
N GLY A 493 7.11 -13.54 -27.15
CA GLY A 493 8.16 -13.85 -26.19
C GLY A 493 8.30 -12.74 -25.15
N LEU A 494 7.32 -12.63 -24.25
CA LEU A 494 7.30 -11.61 -23.19
C LEU A 494 7.52 -12.18 -21.77
N LEU A 495 7.93 -13.45 -21.64
CA LEU A 495 8.06 -14.13 -20.33
C LEU A 495 9.45 -14.75 -20.04
N ALA A 496 10.45 -14.57 -20.91
CA ALA A 496 11.80 -15.12 -20.71
C ALA A 496 12.80 -14.15 -20.03
N ALA A 497 12.44 -12.89 -19.78
CA ALA A 497 13.39 -11.87 -19.31
C ALA A 497 13.54 -11.77 -17.77
N ILE A 498 12.88 -12.63 -16.99
CA ILE A 498 12.94 -12.60 -15.51
C ILE A 498 13.91 -13.67 -14.94
N ALA A 499 14.38 -14.62 -15.75
CA ALA A 499 15.20 -15.74 -15.26
C ALA A 499 16.73 -15.50 -15.25
N ALA A 500 17.25 -14.34 -15.64
CA ALA A 500 18.70 -14.13 -15.83
C ALA A 500 19.33 -13.03 -14.94
N ARG A 501 18.71 -12.63 -13.82
CA ARG A 501 19.25 -11.58 -12.93
C ARG A 501 19.46 -11.99 -11.47
N ARG A 502 19.68 -13.28 -11.21
CA ARG A 502 19.96 -13.76 -9.85
C ARG A 502 20.99 -14.88 -9.80
N ILE A 503 22.14 -14.66 -10.42
CA ILE A 503 23.43 -15.26 -10.02
C ILE A 503 24.49 -14.20 -10.34
N ASP A 504 24.80 -13.38 -9.33
CA ASP A 504 26.11 -12.87 -8.93
C ASP A 504 25.92 -11.97 -7.69
#